data_AF-A0A1M4TWJ1-F1
#
_entry.id   AF-A0A1M4TWJ1-F1
#
_cell.length_a   1.000
_cell.length_b   1.000
_cell.length_c   1.000
_cell.angle_alpha   90.00
_cell.angle_beta   90.00
_cell.angle_gamma   90.00
#
_symmetry.space_group_name_H-M   'P 1'
#
loop_
_entity.id
_entity.type
_entity.pdbx_description
1 polymer ?
#
loop_
_entity_poly.entity_id
_entity_poly.type
_entity_poly.pdbx_seq_one_letter_code
_entity_poly.pdbx_strand_id
1 'polypeptide(L)'
;MNTDNSINDNGCSTCEQGNENYTTFRPAHRPNQTFYQYDYRHTDGELFLTVAPTLVECRSRRDKWLEKRSKMYKLFIGFRKLGEFDSVLEAKKFADNSGLTGVFSLRGENYSDSWYATKKV
;
A
#
# COMPACT_ATOMS: atom_id res chain seq x y z
N MET A 1 3.43 14.70 30.34
CA MET A 1 3.66 14.78 28.88
C MET A 1 4.59 13.63 28.56
N ASN A 2 4.07 12.56 27.97
CA ASN A 2 4.83 11.32 27.76
C ASN A 2 5.88 11.56 26.66
N THR A 3 7.12 11.17 26.95
CA THR A 3 8.30 11.41 26.10
C THR A 3 8.50 10.35 25.02
N ASP A 4 7.44 9.65 24.60
CA ASP A 4 7.50 8.61 23.58
C ASP A 4 6.87 9.12 22.28
N ASN A 5 7.55 10.03 21.59
CA ASN A 5 7.18 10.51 20.25
C ASN A 5 7.49 9.46 19.14
N SER A 6 7.23 8.18 19.42
CA SER A 6 7.40 7.09 18.46
C SER A 6 6.13 6.96 17.61
N ILE A 7 6.29 7.00 16.29
CA ILE A 7 5.20 6.70 15.34
C ILE A 7 4.99 5.18 15.15
N ASN A 8 5.72 4.37 15.90
CA ASN A 8 5.63 2.92 15.90
C ASN A 8 5.51 2.37 17.32
N ASP A 9 4.80 1.25 17.45
CA ASP A 9 4.72 0.42 18.65
C ASP A 9 5.38 -0.93 18.32
N ASN A 10 6.42 -1.30 19.06
CA ASN A 10 7.24 -2.50 18.82
C ASN A 10 7.75 -2.62 17.36
N GLY A 11 8.10 -1.50 16.72
CA GLY A 11 8.55 -1.46 15.32
C GLY A 11 7.42 -1.54 14.29
N CYS A 12 6.16 -1.63 14.71
CA CYS A 12 4.99 -1.59 13.84
C CYS A 12 4.36 -0.18 13.83
N SER A 13 4.09 0.36 12.65
CA SER A 13 3.44 1.67 12.53
C SER A 13 2.07 1.71 13.20
N THR A 14 1.84 2.71 14.06
CA THR A 14 0.55 2.98 14.70
C THR A 14 -0.35 3.90 13.85
N CYS A 15 0.07 4.22 12.63
CA CYS A 15 -0.68 5.10 11.72
C CYS A 15 -2.07 4.54 11.41
N GLU A 16 -3.11 5.35 11.59
CA GLU A 16 -4.50 4.98 11.33
C GLU A 16 -4.85 5.05 9.83
N GLN A 17 -5.84 4.26 9.39
CA GLN A 17 -6.29 4.27 7.99
C GLN A 17 -6.79 5.66 7.56
N GLY A 18 -6.34 6.12 6.39
CA GLY A 18 -6.63 7.43 5.84
C GLY A 18 -5.74 8.56 6.39
N ASN A 19 -4.93 8.31 7.42
CA ASN A 19 -4.13 9.31 8.09
C ASN A 19 -2.63 9.23 7.73
N GLU A 20 -1.92 10.32 8.03
CA GLU A 20 -0.45 10.38 8.00
C GLU A 20 0.10 10.64 9.41
N ASN A 21 1.18 9.94 9.76
CA ASN A 21 1.97 10.13 10.98
C ASN A 21 3.42 10.42 10.59
N TYR A 22 4.11 11.24 11.37
CA TYR A 22 5.53 11.48 11.16
C TYR A 22 6.26 11.84 12.45
N THR A 23 7.55 11.54 12.48
CA THR A 23 8.48 12.00 13.51
C THR A 23 9.78 12.46 12.86
N THR A 24 10.57 13.25 13.59
CA THR A 24 11.85 13.77 13.12
C THR A 24 13.01 13.11 13.83
N PHE A 25 14.10 12.88 13.09
CA PHE A 25 15.36 12.40 13.67
C PHE A 25 16.57 13.03 12.98
N ARG A 26 17.73 12.89 13.60
CA ARG A 26 19.03 13.30 13.03
C ARG A 26 19.94 12.09 12.93
N PRO A 27 20.26 11.60 11.72
CA PRO A 27 21.11 10.44 11.57
C PRO A 27 22.56 10.72 11.97
N ALA A 28 23.23 9.74 12.57
CA ALA A 28 24.58 9.88 13.08
C ALA A 28 25.60 10.30 12.00
N HIS A 29 25.43 9.87 10.75
CA HIS A 29 26.31 10.24 9.62
C HIS A 29 26.00 11.61 9.00
N ARG A 30 24.88 12.25 9.35
CA ARG A 30 24.52 13.63 8.95
C ARG A 30 23.86 14.37 10.13
N PRO A 31 24.60 14.62 11.22
CA PRO A 31 24.03 15.15 12.46
C PRO A 31 23.46 16.56 12.33
N ASN A 32 23.91 17.31 11.32
CA ASN A 32 23.44 18.68 11.04
C ASN A 32 22.17 18.72 10.17
N GLN A 33 21.61 17.56 9.80
CA GLN A 33 20.43 17.47 8.96
C GLN A 33 19.31 16.73 9.68
N THR A 34 18.14 17.33 9.73
CA THR A 34 16.91 16.69 10.23
C THR A 34 16.24 15.93 9.08
N PHE A 35 15.78 14.72 9.38
CA PHE A 35 14.99 13.89 8.48
C PHE A 35 13.64 13.58 9.12
N TYR A 36 12.65 13.31 8.28
CA TYR A 36 11.32 12.90 8.66
C TYR A 36 11.16 11.42 8.36
N GLN A 37 10.81 10.62 9.36
CA GLN A 37 10.20 9.31 9.16
C GLN A 37 8.70 9.53 9.01
N TYR A 38 8.13 9.02 7.91
CA TYR A 38 6.77 9.31 7.50
C TYR A 38 6.02 8.03 7.16
N ASP A 39 4.84 7.91 7.75
CA ASP A 39 3.94 6.78 7.62
C ASP A 39 2.59 7.30 7.12
N TYR A 40 2.08 6.73 6.03
CA TYR A 40 0.72 6.98 5.56
C TYR A 40 0.00 5.66 5.38
N ARG A 41 -1.12 5.47 6.07
CA ARG A 41 -1.95 4.28 5.87
C ARG A 41 -3.10 4.63 4.94
N HIS A 42 -3.15 4.00 3.78
CA HIS A 42 -4.22 4.19 2.83
C HIS A 42 -5.55 3.60 3.34
N THR A 43 -6.66 3.98 2.72
CA THR A 43 -8.02 3.57 3.10
C THR A 43 -8.28 2.09 2.92
N ASP A 44 -7.48 1.39 2.11
CA ASP A 44 -7.52 -0.07 1.97
C ASP A 44 -6.62 -0.80 3.00
N GLY A 45 -6.02 -0.06 3.93
CA GLY A 45 -5.18 -0.58 5.01
C GLY A 45 -3.70 -0.69 4.66
N GLU A 46 -3.31 -0.51 3.39
CA GLU A 46 -1.90 -0.57 3.00
C GLU A 46 -1.09 0.59 3.58
N LEU A 47 0.14 0.30 3.98
CA LEU A 47 1.03 1.25 4.62
C LEU A 47 2.12 1.70 3.65
N PHE A 48 2.22 3.00 3.43
CA PHE A 48 3.32 3.65 2.76
C PHE A 48 4.29 4.23 3.78
N LEU A 49 5.58 3.91 3.65
CA LEU A 49 6.65 4.38 4.53
C LEU A 49 7.71 5.11 3.70
N THR A 50 8.19 6.25 4.18
CA THR A 50 9.34 6.94 3.56
C THR A 50 10.15 7.75 4.56
N VAL A 51 11.38 8.07 4.16
CA VAL A 51 12.26 9.00 4.88
C VAL A 51 12.75 10.09 3.94
N ALA A 52 12.54 11.37 4.28
CA ALA A 52 13.04 12.49 3.49
C ALA A 52 13.45 13.69 4.36
N PRO A 53 14.27 14.63 3.83
CA PRO A 53 14.64 15.85 4.54
C PRO A 53 13.48 16.81 4.86
N THR A 54 12.36 16.71 4.15
CA THR A 54 11.19 17.58 4.35
C THR A 54 9.88 16.81 4.26
N LEU A 55 8.84 17.26 4.98
CA LEU A 55 7.49 16.71 4.85
C LEU A 55 6.89 16.89 3.45
N VAL A 56 7.24 17.98 2.76
CA VAL A 56 6.80 18.21 1.38
C VAL A 56 7.29 17.10 0.47
N GLU A 57 8.55 16.69 0.62
CA GLU A 57 9.11 15.60 -0.16
C GLU A 57 8.48 14.24 0.22
N CYS A 58 8.23 13.98 1.51
CA CYS A 58 7.50 12.80 1.93
C CYS A 58 6.11 12.71 1.28
N ARG A 59 5.33 13.81 1.33
CA ARG A 59 4.00 13.88 0.72
C ARG A 59 4.05 13.75 -0.79
N SER A 60 5.03 14.35 -1.46
CA SER A 60 5.21 14.17 -2.91
C SER A 60 5.47 12.71 -3.29
N ARG A 61 6.26 11.97 -2.49
CA ARG A 61 6.48 10.54 -2.70
C ARG A 61 5.22 9.72 -2.45
N ARG A 62 4.44 10.06 -1.41
CA ARG A 62 3.12 9.46 -1.16
C ARG A 62 2.19 9.69 -2.36
N ASP A 63 2.12 10.89 -2.88
CA ASP A 63 1.21 11.23 -3.97
C ASP A 63 1.57 10.48 -5.26
N LYS A 64 2.87 10.34 -5.56
CA LYS A 64 3.35 9.48 -6.66
C LYS A 64 2.99 8.00 -6.43
N TRP A 65 3.08 7.52 -5.20
CA TRP A 65 2.68 6.17 -4.84
C TRP A 65 1.17 5.98 -5.05
N LEU A 66 0.34 6.94 -4.63
CA LEU A 66 -1.11 6.93 -4.86
C LEU A 66 -1.47 6.97 -6.35
N GLU A 67 -0.80 7.82 -7.14
CA GLU A 67 -1.02 7.92 -8.59
C GLU A 67 -0.68 6.61 -9.32
N LYS A 68 0.39 5.93 -8.90
CA LYS A 68 0.71 4.61 -9.44
C LYS A 68 -0.40 3.61 -9.11
N ARG A 69 -0.86 3.61 -7.86
CA ARG A 69 -1.87 2.67 -7.36
C ARG A 69 -3.25 2.85 -7.96
N SER A 70 -3.66 4.09 -8.25
CA SER A 70 -4.98 4.34 -8.86
C SER A 70 -5.10 3.64 -10.21
N LYS A 71 -3.98 3.44 -10.92
CA LYS A 71 -3.90 2.79 -12.23
C LYS A 71 -3.84 1.25 -12.17
N MET A 72 -3.70 0.66 -10.98
CA MET A 72 -3.54 -0.79 -10.82
C MET A 72 -4.89 -1.51 -10.70
N TYR A 73 -4.92 -2.76 -11.15
CA TYR A 73 -6.05 -3.67 -11.01
C TYR A 73 -5.86 -4.57 -9.80
N LYS A 74 -6.80 -4.53 -8.85
CA LYS A 74 -6.79 -5.35 -7.64
C LYS A 74 -7.63 -6.61 -7.88
N LEU A 75 -6.98 -7.78 -7.81
CA LEU A 75 -7.62 -9.08 -7.95
C LEU A 75 -8.00 -9.62 -6.56
N PHE A 76 -9.20 -10.15 -6.46
CA PHE A 76 -9.73 -10.75 -5.23
C PHE A 76 -10.32 -12.13 -5.51
N ILE A 77 -10.35 -12.96 -4.49
CA ILE A 77 -11.21 -14.14 -4.41
C ILE A 77 -12.00 -14.07 -3.10
N GLY A 78 -13.32 -13.93 -3.21
CA GLY A 78 -14.15 -13.49 -2.07
C GLY A 78 -13.61 -12.18 -1.47
N PHE A 79 -13.34 -12.17 -0.16
CA PHE A 79 -12.80 -11.01 0.56
C PHE A 79 -11.26 -10.92 0.56
N ARG A 80 -10.57 -11.93 0.00
CA ARG A 80 -9.10 -11.98 0.03
C ARG A 80 -8.52 -11.31 -1.22
N LYS A 81 -7.70 -10.28 -1.03
CA LYS A 81 -6.87 -9.70 -2.10
C LYS A 81 -5.76 -10.69 -2.49
N LEU A 82 -5.69 -11.02 -3.77
CA LEU A 82 -4.68 -11.92 -4.34
C LEU A 82 -3.47 -11.17 -4.88
N GLY A 83 -3.65 -9.95 -5.36
CA GLY A 83 -2.58 -9.13 -5.90
C GLY A 83 -3.07 -7.84 -6.53
N GLU A 84 -2.11 -7.01 -6.91
CA GLU A 84 -2.31 -5.80 -7.68
C GLU A 84 -1.50 -5.94 -8.98
N PHE A 85 -2.11 -5.63 -10.11
CA PHE A 85 -1.54 -5.90 -11.44
C PHE A 85 -1.63 -4.65 -12.32
N ASP A 86 -0.65 -4.45 -13.19
CA ASP A 86 -0.63 -3.30 -14.10
C ASP A 86 -1.59 -3.48 -15.28
N SER A 87 -2.08 -4.71 -15.52
CA SER A 87 -3.03 -5.00 -16.59
C SER A 87 -4.05 -6.08 -16.22
N VAL A 88 -5.24 -5.99 -16.85
CA VAL A 88 -6.29 -7.03 -16.76
C VAL A 88 -5.76 -8.40 -17.22
N LEU A 89 -4.95 -8.42 -18.28
CA LEU A 89 -4.42 -9.65 -18.85
C LEU A 89 -3.52 -10.39 -17.84
N GLU A 90 -2.65 -9.66 -17.16
CA GLU A 90 -1.75 -10.23 -16.15
C GLU A 90 -2.54 -10.78 -14.95
N ALA A 91 -3.53 -10.01 -14.47
CA ALA A 91 -4.41 -10.44 -13.38
C ALA A 91 -5.18 -11.73 -13.73
N LYS A 92 -5.72 -11.82 -14.95
CA LYS A 92 -6.42 -13.03 -15.41
C LYS A 92 -5.49 -14.22 -15.55
N LYS A 93 -4.30 -14.04 -16.13
CA LYS A 93 -3.28 -15.09 -16.19
C LYS A 93 -2.88 -15.59 -14.80
N PHE A 94 -2.73 -14.68 -13.84
CA PHE A 94 -2.47 -15.04 -12.46
C PHE A 94 -3.61 -15.86 -11.85
N ALA A 95 -4.86 -15.42 -12.04
CA ALA A 95 -6.04 -16.15 -11.57
C ALA A 95 -6.09 -17.58 -12.13
N ASP A 96 -5.88 -17.73 -13.45
CA ASP A 96 -5.89 -19.04 -14.13
C ASP A 96 -4.78 -19.98 -13.63
N ASN A 97 -3.60 -19.42 -13.32
CA ASN A 97 -2.44 -20.18 -12.84
C ASN A 97 -2.46 -20.43 -11.32
N SER A 98 -3.35 -19.76 -10.57
CA SER A 98 -3.39 -19.85 -9.12
C SER A 98 -3.88 -21.21 -8.60
N GLY A 99 -4.58 -21.99 -9.43
CA GLY A 99 -5.24 -23.24 -9.04
C GLY A 99 -6.40 -23.06 -8.05
N LEU A 100 -6.78 -21.81 -7.76
CA LEU A 100 -7.89 -21.48 -6.86
C LEU A 100 -9.22 -21.59 -7.59
N THR A 101 -10.26 -21.97 -6.85
CA THR A 101 -11.64 -22.04 -7.34
C THR A 101 -12.55 -21.12 -6.57
N GLY A 102 -13.54 -20.56 -7.26
CA GLY A 102 -14.51 -19.65 -6.68
C GLY A 102 -14.72 -18.42 -7.55
N VAL A 103 -15.37 -17.41 -6.97
CA VAL A 103 -15.60 -16.13 -7.65
C VAL A 103 -14.37 -15.24 -7.51
N PHE A 104 -13.74 -14.95 -8.65
CA PHE A 104 -12.74 -13.92 -8.76
C PHE A 104 -13.40 -12.58 -9.06
N SER A 105 -12.88 -11.52 -8.47
CA SER A 105 -13.29 -10.15 -8.76
C SER A 105 -12.06 -9.31 -9.06
N LEU A 106 -12.07 -8.61 -10.18
CA LEU A 106 -11.01 -7.68 -10.58
C LEU A 106 -11.58 -6.26 -10.55
N ARG A 107 -10.91 -5.34 -9.83
CA ARG A 107 -11.33 -3.95 -9.66
C ARG A 107 -10.20 -3.00 -10.03
N GLY A 108 -10.49 -1.99 -10.83
CA GLY A 108 -9.63 -0.86 -11.16
C GLY A 108 -10.44 0.43 -11.24
N GLU A 109 -9.80 1.57 -11.50
CA GLU A 109 -10.42 2.91 -11.46
C GLU A 109 -11.74 3.01 -12.24
N ASN A 110 -11.76 2.45 -13.46
CA ASN A 110 -12.94 2.44 -14.34
C ASN A 110 -13.25 1.04 -14.90
N TYR A 111 -12.81 0.00 -14.20
CA TYR A 111 -12.96 -1.37 -14.65
C TYR A 111 -13.38 -2.26 -13.49
N SER A 112 -14.40 -3.07 -13.73
CA SER A 112 -14.82 -4.10 -12.80
C SER A 112 -15.21 -5.33 -13.59
N ASP A 113 -14.71 -6.48 -13.17
CA ASP A 113 -15.07 -7.78 -13.73
C ASP A 113 -15.19 -8.80 -12.61
N SER A 114 -16.04 -9.81 -12.80
CA SER A 114 -16.16 -10.93 -11.87
C SER A 114 -16.54 -12.20 -12.62
N TRP A 115 -15.81 -13.27 -12.35
CA TRP A 115 -16.01 -14.55 -13.02
C TRP A 115 -15.80 -15.71 -12.04
N TYR A 116 -16.49 -16.80 -12.28
CA TYR A 116 -16.31 -18.04 -11.53
C TYR A 116 -15.25 -18.92 -12.19
N ALA A 117 -14.30 -19.43 -11.41
CA ALA A 117 -13.33 -20.42 -11.86
C ALA A 117 -13.58 -21.77 -11.18
N THR A 118 -13.71 -22.81 -12.00
CA THR A 118 -13.79 -24.22 -11.55
C THR A 118 -12.41 -24.87 -11.56
N LYS A 119 -12.26 -26.00 -10.87
CA LYS A 119 -11.12 -26.89 -11.09
C LYS A 119 -11.12 -27.30 -12.57
N LYS A 120 -9.97 -27.16 -13.23
CA LYS A 120 -9.74 -27.83 -14.51
C LYS A 120 -9.59 -29.32 -14.20
N VAL A 121 -10.50 -30.13 -14.74
CA VAL A 121 -10.48 -31.60 -14.68
C VAL A 121 -9.34 -32.10 -15.55
#